data_AF-A0A660UQG8-F1
#
_entry.id   AF-A0A660UQG8-F1
#
_cell.length_a   1.000
_cell.length_b   1.000
_cell.length_c   1.000
_cell.angle_alpha   90.00
_cell.angle_beta   90.00
_cell.angle_gamma   90.00
#
_symmetry.space_group_name_H-M   'P 1'
#
loop_
_entity.id
_entity.type
_entity.pdbx_description
1 polymer ?
#
loop_
_entity_poly.entity_id
_entity_poly.type
_entity_poly.pdbx_seq_one_letter_code
_entity_poly.pdbx_strand_id
1 'polypeptide(L)'
;MLGWLDELEANIAGGDEEIYLDPTPATDVSGNGLTEAPRGALGHWLDIGSDGKLSRYQVISPTTWNCSPRDAKGIHGPLEEALLGTPVGNVDEPVEIMRVIHSFDPCLDCSTHVIKPGKNAKVYRLGTR
;
A
#
# COMPACT_ATOMS: atom_id res chain seq x y z
N MET A 1 14.25 17.40 -2.91
CA MET A 1 13.24 17.39 -1.83
C MET A 1 12.79 18.79 -1.45
N LEU A 2 13.57 19.86 -1.68
CA LEU A 2 13.15 21.24 -1.38
C LEU A 2 12.15 21.86 -2.37
N GLY A 3 12.11 21.39 -3.63
CA GLY A 3 11.29 22.03 -4.67
C GLY A 3 9.78 22.12 -4.38
N TRP A 4 9.19 21.12 -3.69
CA TRP A 4 7.77 21.21 -3.29
C TRP A 4 7.52 22.19 -2.15
N LEU A 5 8.52 22.39 -1.27
CA LEU A 5 8.42 23.41 -0.23
C LEU A 5 8.52 24.80 -0.85
N ASP A 6 9.46 25.00 -1.78
CA ASP A 6 9.61 26.26 -2.50
C ASP A 6 8.33 26.60 -3.30
N GLU A 7 7.71 25.60 -3.95
CA GLU A 7 6.43 25.74 -4.65
C GLU A 7 5.29 26.12 -3.69
N LEU A 8 5.20 25.45 -2.54
CA LEU A 8 4.21 25.76 -1.51
C LEU A 8 4.38 27.18 -0.96
N GLU A 9 5.60 27.59 -0.66
CA GLU A 9 5.91 28.94 -0.18
C GLU A 9 5.54 30.01 -1.22
N ALA A 10 5.81 29.75 -2.50
CA ALA A 10 5.44 30.63 -3.59
C ALA A 10 3.91 30.75 -3.76
N ASN A 11 3.18 29.63 -3.66
CA ASN A 11 1.70 29.63 -3.74
C ASN A 11 1.10 30.48 -2.61
N ILE A 12 1.55 30.27 -1.37
CA ILE A 12 1.09 31.05 -0.21
C ILE A 12 1.43 32.53 -0.39
N ALA A 13 2.66 32.87 -0.80
CA ALA A 13 3.06 34.25 -1.07
C ALA A 13 2.26 34.90 -2.21
N GLY A 14 1.78 34.10 -3.16
CA GLY A 14 0.89 34.49 -4.25
C GLY A 14 -0.59 34.59 -3.85
N GLY A 15 -0.95 34.23 -2.62
CA GLY A 15 -2.33 34.23 -2.12
C GLY A 15 -3.15 32.98 -2.44
N ASP A 16 -2.51 31.93 -2.95
CA ASP A 16 -3.13 30.60 -3.13
C ASP A 16 -2.95 29.78 -1.86
N GLU A 17 -3.98 29.79 -1.01
CA GLU A 17 -4.03 29.11 0.28
C GLU A 17 -5.07 27.96 0.29
N GLU A 18 -5.58 27.54 -0.87
CA GLU A 18 -6.60 26.49 -0.96
C GLU A 18 -5.98 25.10 -0.67
N ILE A 19 -6.41 24.47 0.43
CA ILE A 19 -5.91 23.16 0.88
C ILE A 19 -6.96 22.04 0.85
N TYR A 20 -8.20 22.38 0.51
CA TYR A 20 -9.33 21.46 0.52
C TYR A 20 -10.27 21.77 -0.63
N LEU A 21 -10.68 20.72 -1.32
CA LEU A 21 -11.69 20.76 -2.36
C LEU A 21 -12.87 19.90 -1.92
N ASP A 22 -14.08 20.45 -2.00
CA ASP A 22 -15.29 19.67 -1.79
C ASP A 22 -15.36 18.50 -2.79
N PRO A 23 -15.60 17.27 -2.33
CA PRO A 23 -15.65 16.13 -3.24
C PRO A 23 -16.88 16.25 -4.14
N THR A 24 -16.65 16.17 -5.45
CA THR A 24 -17.75 16.04 -6.41
C THR A 24 -18.43 14.69 -6.24
N PRO A 25 -19.74 14.63 -5.92
CA PRO A 25 -20.46 13.36 -5.84
C PRO A 25 -20.40 12.62 -7.18
N ALA A 26 -20.02 11.35 -7.13
CA ALA A 26 -19.97 10.49 -8.31
C ALA A 26 -20.77 9.22 -8.04
N THR A 27 -21.39 8.68 -9.10
CA THR A 27 -22.18 7.44 -9.06
C THR A 27 -21.81 6.61 -10.28
N ASP A 28 -21.74 5.30 -10.12
CA ASP A 28 -21.43 4.34 -11.19
C ASP A 28 -20.09 4.62 -11.90
N VAL A 29 -19.04 4.86 -11.12
CA VAL A 29 -17.68 5.16 -11.62
C VAL A 29 -16.63 4.24 -11.01
N SER A 30 -15.54 4.03 -11.75
CA SER A 30 -14.34 3.33 -11.30
C SER A 30 -13.14 4.26 -11.32
N GLY A 31 -12.24 4.10 -10.36
CA GLY A 31 -11.03 4.90 -10.24
C GLY A 31 -9.83 4.08 -9.76
N ASN A 32 -8.64 4.59 -10.03
CA ASN A 32 -7.41 4.05 -9.48
C ASN A 32 -6.46 5.17 -9.06
N GLY A 33 -5.65 4.89 -8.03
CA GLY A 33 -4.56 5.74 -7.58
C GLY A 33 -3.29 4.91 -7.50
N LEU A 34 -2.26 5.33 -8.24
CA LEU A 34 -0.99 4.64 -8.34
C LEU A 34 0.13 5.55 -7.83
N THR A 35 1.05 5.00 -7.05
CA THR A 35 2.21 5.74 -6.55
C THR A 35 3.37 4.79 -6.26
N GLU A 36 4.56 5.35 -6.07
CA GLU A 36 5.73 4.63 -5.57
C GLU A 36 5.85 4.85 -4.07
N ALA A 37 5.54 3.81 -3.30
CA ALA A 37 5.83 3.77 -1.87
C ALA A 37 7.31 3.45 -1.66
N PRO A 38 7.87 3.64 -0.44
CA PRO A 38 9.29 3.36 -0.18
C PRO A 38 9.75 1.94 -0.54
N ARG A 39 8.82 0.97 -0.59
CA ARG A 39 9.06 -0.45 -0.87
C ARG A 39 8.75 -0.84 -2.33
N GLY A 40 8.31 0.10 -3.17
CA GLY A 40 7.98 -0.09 -4.59
C GLY A 40 6.54 0.32 -4.96
N ALA A 41 6.01 -0.30 -6.02
CA ALA A 41 4.73 0.05 -6.60
C ALA A 41 3.52 -0.22 -5.69
N LEU A 42 2.70 0.81 -5.47
CA LEU A 42 1.45 0.76 -4.72
C LEU A 42 0.28 1.17 -5.62
N GLY A 43 -0.77 0.34 -5.63
CA GLY A 43 -1.99 0.64 -6.36
C GLY A 43 -3.24 0.43 -5.51
N HIS A 44 -4.16 1.37 -5.63
CA HIS A 44 -5.50 1.32 -5.05
C HIS A 44 -6.51 1.39 -6.20
N TRP A 45 -7.48 0.47 -6.22
CA TRP A 45 -8.58 0.43 -7.20
C TRP A 45 -9.91 0.48 -6.46
N LEU A 46 -10.80 1.34 -6.90
CA LEU A 46 -12.10 1.52 -6.26
C LEU A 46 -13.22 1.63 -7.29
N ASP A 47 -14.42 1.22 -6.87
CA ASP A 47 -15.67 1.46 -7.60
C ASP A 47 -16.65 2.17 -6.67
N ILE A 48 -17.39 3.14 -7.21
CA ILE A 48 -18.49 3.83 -6.54
C ILE A 48 -19.79 3.42 -7.23
N GLY A 49 -20.75 2.91 -6.45
CA GLY A 49 -22.04 2.46 -6.95
C GLY A 49 -23.05 3.59 -7.17
N SER A 50 -24.23 3.23 -7.64
CA SER A 50 -25.34 4.14 -7.90
C SER A 50 -25.88 4.87 -6.66
N ASP A 51 -25.61 4.35 -5.45
CA ASP A 51 -25.95 4.99 -4.18
C ASP A 51 -24.88 5.98 -3.68
N GLY A 52 -23.86 6.25 -4.51
CA GLY A 52 -22.75 7.14 -4.21
C GLY A 52 -21.77 6.58 -3.19
N LYS A 53 -21.85 5.29 -2.83
CA LYS A 53 -20.93 4.64 -1.89
C LYS A 53 -19.90 3.76 -2.58
N LEU A 54 -18.79 3.52 -1.90
CA LEU A 54 -17.80 2.54 -2.31
C LEU A 54 -18.43 1.14 -2.35
N SER A 55 -18.49 0.57 -3.56
CA SER A 55 -18.96 -0.80 -3.78
C SER A 55 -17.80 -1.80 -3.81
N ARG A 56 -16.60 -1.34 -4.18
CA ARG A 56 -15.37 -2.13 -4.16
C ARG A 56 -14.17 -1.25 -3.81
N TYR A 57 -13.24 -1.80 -3.04
CA TYR A 57 -11.91 -1.23 -2.83
C TYR A 57 -10.89 -2.36 -2.78
N GLN A 58 -9.84 -2.28 -3.58
CA GLN A 58 -8.78 -3.28 -3.70
C GLN A 58 -7.41 -2.60 -3.66
N VAL A 59 -6.49 -3.19 -2.91
CA VAL A 59 -5.13 -2.67 -2.75
C VAL A 59 -4.16 -3.76 -3.16
N ILE A 60 -3.16 -3.39 -3.96
CA ILE A 60 -1.98 -4.22 -4.19
C ILE A 60 -0.78 -3.39 -3.73
N SER A 61 -0.18 -3.81 -2.62
CA SER A 61 0.94 -3.10 -2.01
C SER A 61 2.29 -3.66 -2.50
N PRO A 62 3.39 -2.93 -2.30
CA PRO A 62 4.70 -3.37 -2.80
C PRO A 62 5.14 -4.70 -2.17
N THR A 63 4.93 -4.86 -0.87
CA THR A 63 5.29 -6.11 -0.18
C THR A 63 4.39 -7.28 -0.60
N THR A 64 3.16 -7.04 -1.07
CA THR A 64 2.34 -8.09 -1.70
C THR A 64 3.02 -8.66 -2.94
N TRP A 65 3.65 -7.82 -3.78
CA TRP A 65 4.44 -8.29 -4.93
C TRP A 65 5.69 -9.04 -4.48
N ASN A 66 6.50 -8.44 -3.61
CA ASN A 66 7.80 -9.00 -3.22
C ASN A 66 7.66 -10.33 -2.47
N CYS A 67 6.66 -10.45 -1.61
CA CYS A 67 6.36 -11.66 -0.84
C CYS A 67 5.23 -12.50 -1.47
N SER A 68 5.01 -12.37 -2.79
CA SER A 68 4.00 -13.18 -3.47
C SER A 68 4.29 -14.67 -3.28
N PRO A 69 3.28 -15.49 -2.96
CA PRO A 69 3.44 -16.93 -2.99
C PRO A 69 3.60 -17.39 -4.45
N ARG A 70 3.80 -18.70 -4.61
CA ARG A 70 3.80 -19.33 -5.93
C ARG A 70 2.49 -19.12 -6.67
N ASP A 71 2.60 -18.89 -7.97
CA ASP A 71 1.44 -18.83 -8.85
C ASP A 71 0.92 -20.22 -9.25
N ALA A 72 -0.13 -20.25 -10.08
CA ALA A 72 -0.71 -21.51 -10.58
C ALA A 72 0.24 -22.35 -11.46
N LYS A 73 1.34 -21.77 -11.94
CA LYS A 73 2.39 -22.46 -12.70
C LYS A 73 3.55 -22.90 -11.79
N GLY A 74 3.48 -22.61 -10.49
CA GLY A 74 4.51 -22.91 -9.51
C GLY A 74 5.70 -21.95 -9.54
N ILE A 75 5.57 -20.80 -10.21
CA ILE A 75 6.63 -19.78 -10.28
C ILE A 75 6.72 -19.07 -8.93
N HIS A 76 7.92 -18.99 -8.37
CA HIS A 76 8.16 -18.33 -7.09
C HIS A 76 8.00 -16.80 -7.19
N GLY A 77 7.69 -16.17 -6.05
CA GLY A 77 7.74 -14.71 -5.92
C GLY A 77 9.19 -14.19 -5.84
N PRO A 78 9.40 -12.86 -5.95
CA PRO A 78 10.73 -12.25 -5.93
C PRO A 78 11.56 -12.59 -4.69
N LEU A 79 10.97 -12.60 -3.50
CA LEU A 79 11.69 -12.92 -2.27
C LEU A 79 12.07 -14.41 -2.22
N GLU A 80 11.19 -15.30 -2.65
CA GLU A 80 11.48 -16.74 -2.73
C GLU A 80 12.63 -16.98 -3.72
N GLU A 81 12.59 -16.39 -4.91
CA GLU A 81 13.69 -16.47 -5.90
C GLU A 81 15.02 -15.93 -5.35
N ALA A 82 15.01 -14.79 -4.66
CA ALA A 82 16.22 -14.18 -4.10
C ALA A 82 16.89 -15.05 -3.02
N LEU A 83 16.12 -15.89 -2.33
CA LEU A 83 16.64 -16.80 -1.30
C LEU A 83 17.26 -18.07 -1.89
N LEU A 84 16.84 -18.50 -3.08
CA LEU A 84 17.32 -19.73 -3.69
C LEU A 84 18.84 -19.68 -3.93
N GLY A 85 19.53 -20.71 -3.46
CA GLY A 85 20.97 -20.84 -3.62
C GLY A 85 21.81 -19.96 -2.68
N THR A 86 21.19 -19.21 -1.75
CA THR A 86 21.93 -18.44 -0.74
C THR A 86 22.74 -19.38 0.16
N PRO A 87 24.08 -19.27 0.20
CA PRO A 87 24.89 -20.06 1.12
C PRO A 87 24.60 -19.67 2.57
N VAL A 88 24.44 -20.68 3.44
CA VAL A 88 24.19 -20.47 4.87
C VAL A 88 25.34 -21.12 5.64
N GLY A 89 26.11 -20.32 6.38
CA GLY A 89 27.25 -20.82 7.15
C GLY A 89 26.85 -21.62 8.39
N ASN A 90 25.82 -21.17 9.10
CA ASN A 90 25.24 -21.84 10.25
C ASN A 90 23.70 -21.82 10.17
N VAL A 91 23.08 -22.98 10.11
CA VAL A 91 21.62 -23.09 9.98
C VAL A 91 20.88 -22.69 11.26
N ASP A 92 21.52 -22.84 12.42
CA ASP A 92 20.94 -22.41 13.71
C ASP A 92 21.00 -20.87 13.86
N GLU A 93 21.82 -20.19 13.05
CA GLU A 93 22.00 -18.74 13.03
C GLU A 93 22.01 -18.20 11.58
N PRO A 94 20.86 -18.22 10.87
CA PRO A 94 20.81 -17.97 9.42
C PRO A 94 20.83 -16.48 9.07
N VAL A 95 21.93 -15.80 9.40
CA VAL A 95 22.12 -14.35 9.20
C VAL A 95 22.01 -13.98 7.72
N GLU A 96 22.48 -14.84 6.81
CA GLU A 96 22.44 -14.62 5.37
C GLU A 96 21.00 -14.54 4.84
N ILE A 97 20.12 -15.41 5.34
CA ILE A 97 18.68 -15.40 5.00
C ILE A 97 18.04 -14.09 5.46
N MET A 98 18.32 -13.69 6.71
CA MET A 98 17.80 -12.43 7.26
C MET A 98 18.31 -11.21 6.49
N ARG A 99 19.57 -11.22 6.01
CA ARG A 99 20.12 -10.14 5.18
C ARG A 99 19.36 -9.99 3.87
N VAL A 100 19.08 -11.09 3.18
CA VAL A 100 18.28 -11.08 1.94
C VAL A 100 16.89 -10.54 2.23
N ILE A 101 16.18 -11.12 3.21
CA ILE A 101 14.82 -10.69 3.57
C ILE A 101 14.77 -9.19 3.92
N HIS A 102 15.66 -8.72 4.80
CA HIS A 102 15.68 -7.32 5.22
C HIS A 102 16.05 -6.34 4.10
N SER A 103 16.76 -6.78 3.05
CA SER A 103 17.03 -5.92 1.90
C SER A 103 15.77 -5.56 1.09
N PHE A 104 14.67 -6.31 1.25
CA PHE A 104 13.37 -5.97 0.66
C PHE A 104 12.52 -5.07 1.56
N ASP A 105 12.98 -4.74 2.78
CA ASP A 105 12.25 -3.96 3.78
C ASP A 105 10.79 -4.45 3.94
N PRO A 106 10.54 -5.71 4.33
CA PRO A 106 9.20 -6.28 4.30
C PRO A 106 8.27 -5.62 5.31
N CYS A 107 7.11 -5.14 4.84
CA CYS A 107 5.98 -4.71 5.68
C CYS A 107 4.84 -5.74 5.55
N LEU A 108 4.73 -6.66 6.52
CA LEU A 108 3.73 -7.75 6.47
C LEU A 108 2.28 -7.26 6.66
N ASP A 109 2.09 -6.17 7.40
CA ASP A 109 0.76 -5.57 7.52
C ASP A 109 0.33 -4.95 6.18
N CYS A 110 1.28 -4.35 5.44
CA CYS A 110 1.04 -3.83 4.10
C CYS A 110 0.69 -4.95 3.11
N SER A 111 1.32 -6.13 3.23
CA SER A 111 1.12 -7.21 2.26
C SER A 111 -0.28 -7.84 2.36
N THR A 112 -0.85 -7.90 3.56
CA THR A 112 -2.12 -8.58 3.84
C THR A 112 -3.31 -7.64 4.02
N HIS A 113 -3.09 -6.43 4.57
CA HIS A 113 -4.14 -5.44 4.80
C HIS A 113 -5.41 -6.01 5.48
N VAL A 114 -5.23 -6.97 6.40
CA VAL A 114 -6.32 -7.62 7.16
C VAL A 114 -6.36 -7.09 8.58
N ILE A 115 -7.57 -6.80 9.07
CA ILE A 115 -7.81 -6.47 10.48
C ILE A 115 -8.81 -7.48 11.04
N LYS A 116 -8.48 -8.05 12.21
CA LYS A 116 -9.44 -8.82 13.02
C LYS A 116 -9.91 -7.98 14.20
N PRO A 117 -11.19 -7.57 14.25
CA PRO A 117 -11.71 -6.85 15.41
C PRO A 117 -11.67 -7.72 16.68
N GLY A 118 -11.29 -7.12 17.81
CA GLY A 118 -11.36 -7.76 19.12
C GLY A 118 -12.79 -7.91 19.63
N LYS A 119 -12.98 -8.66 20.73
CA LYS A 119 -14.32 -8.99 21.29
C LYS A 119 -15.21 -7.77 21.60
N ASN A 120 -14.62 -6.60 21.84
CA ASN A 120 -15.31 -5.36 22.21
C ASN A 120 -15.20 -4.27 21.14
N ALA A 121 -15.08 -4.65 19.86
CA ALA A 121 -15.01 -3.67 18.78
C ALA A 121 -16.25 -2.76 18.75
N LYS A 122 -16.00 -1.45 18.69
CA LYS A 122 -17.06 -0.43 18.59
C LYS A 122 -17.07 0.09 17.16
N VAL A 123 -18.23 0.03 16.51
CA VAL A 123 -18.43 0.65 15.20
C VAL A 123 -18.89 2.07 15.42
N TYR A 124 -18.06 3.04 15.01
CA TYR A 124 -18.43 4.44 14.98
C TYR A 124 -18.85 4.80 13.55
N ARG A 125 -20.04 5.39 13.40
CA ARG A 125 -20.43 6.04 12.15
C ARG A 125 -19.91 7.47 12.21
N LEU A 126 -18.89 7.77 11.42
CA LEU A 126 -18.35 9.11 11.26
C LEU A 126 -19.12 9.77 10.09
N GLY A 127 -19.76 10.90 10.35
CA GLY A 127 -20.70 11.55 9.42
C GLY A 127 -22.12 11.61 9.97
N THR A 128 -22.77 12.76 9.80
CA THR A 128 -24.11 13.06 10.32
C THR A 128 -25.21 12.42 9.46
N ARG A 129 -26.37 12.25 10.10
CA ARG A 129 -27.72 12.04 9.54
C ARG A 129 -27.89 12.37 8.06
#